data_AF-A0A378BSM4-F1
#
_entry.id   AF-A0A378BSM4-F1
#
_cell.length_a   1.000
_cell.length_b   1.000
_cell.length_c   1.000
_cell.angle_alpha   90.00
_cell.angle_beta   90.00
_cell.angle_gamma   90.00
#
_symmetry.space_group_name_H-M   'P 1'
#
loop_
_entity.id
_entity.type
_entity.pdbx_description
1 polymer ?
#
loop_
_entity_poly.entity_id
_entity_poly.type
_entity_poly.pdbx_seq_one_letter_code
_entity_poly.pdbx_strand_id
1 'polypeptide(L)'
;MRQRPIPIGISSRHIHLAAADYARLFPAQPIQPKKALLQPGQYAAEQTVTLVGPKGRLNNVRLLGPLRQTSQVEISRTDARILGIAAPLRMSGNLQGTPGIA
;
A
#
# COMPACT_ATOMS: atom_id res chain seq x y z
N MET A 1 -18.58 -23.33 -24.99
CA MET A 1 -17.95 -22.98 -23.70
C MET A 1 -18.49 -21.62 -23.25
N ARG A 2 -19.10 -21.52 -22.06
CA ARG A 2 -19.51 -20.22 -21.51
C ARG A 2 -18.26 -19.44 -21.14
N GLN A 3 -17.98 -18.34 -21.85
CA GLN A 3 -16.93 -17.40 -21.46
C GLN A 3 -17.37 -16.73 -20.14
N ARG A 4 -16.72 -17.09 -19.03
CA ARG A 4 -16.84 -16.35 -17.77
C ARG A 4 -15.66 -15.37 -17.71
N PRO A 5 -15.86 -14.09 -18.05
CA PRO A 5 -14.76 -13.12 -17.96
C PRO A 5 -14.30 -13.02 -16.51
N ILE A 6 -12.99 -13.11 -16.30
CA ILE A 6 -12.37 -12.91 -15.00
C ILE A 6 -12.10 -11.40 -14.85
N PRO A 7 -12.69 -10.72 -13.85
CA PRO A 7 -12.43 -9.31 -13.63
C PRO A 7 -10.95 -9.11 -13.26
N ILE A 8 -10.30 -8.15 -13.91
CA ILE A 8 -8.89 -7.83 -13.67
C ILE A 8 -8.79 -6.59 -12.79
N GLY A 9 -8.09 -6.73 -11.66
CA GLY A 9 -7.70 -5.61 -10.80
C GLY A 9 -6.29 -5.14 -11.12
N ILE A 10 -6.10 -3.83 -11.29
CA ILE A 10 -4.79 -3.22 -11.47
C ILE A 10 -4.46 -2.45 -10.19
N SER A 11 -3.39 -2.85 -9.51
CA SER A 11 -2.89 -2.16 -8.33
C SER A 11 -1.75 -1.23 -8.70
N SER A 12 -1.90 0.06 -8.37
CA SER A 12 -0.77 0.99 -8.31
C SER A 12 -0.05 0.84 -6.97
N ARG A 13 1.05 1.57 -6.77
CA ARG A 13 1.76 1.64 -5.49
C ARG A 13 0.83 2.10 -4.37
N HIS A 14 0.85 1.41 -3.25
CA HIS A 14 -0.03 1.72 -2.12
C HIS A 14 0.55 1.19 -0.81
N ILE A 15 -0.06 1.61 0.30
CA ILE A 15 0.30 1.21 1.65
C ILE A 15 -0.94 0.72 2.40
N HIS A 16 -0.75 -0.29 3.23
CA HIS A 16 -1.67 -0.69 4.30
C HIS A 16 -1.00 -0.32 5.62
N LEU A 17 -1.75 0.19 6.59
CA LEU A 17 -1.19 0.66 7.85
C LEU A 17 -1.77 -0.09 9.05
N ALA A 18 -0.90 -0.32 10.04
CA ALA A 18 -1.30 -0.64 11.40
C ALA A 18 -1.86 0.59 12.10
N ALA A 19 -2.70 0.38 13.13
CA ALA A 19 -3.31 1.48 13.88
C ALA A 19 -2.28 2.43 14.51
N ALA A 20 -1.17 1.89 15.05
CA ALA A 20 -0.10 2.68 15.65
C ALA A 20 0.61 3.59 14.62
N ASP A 21 0.92 3.05 13.44
CA ASP A 21 1.56 3.82 12.37
C ASP A 21 0.62 4.86 11.78
N TYR A 22 -0.66 4.51 11.62
CA TYR A 22 -1.68 5.46 11.18
C TYR A 22 -1.79 6.65 12.16
N ALA A 23 -1.85 6.38 13.46
CA ALA A 23 -1.93 7.43 14.48
C ALA A 23 -0.68 8.34 14.49
N ARG A 24 0.50 7.79 14.15
CA ARG A 24 1.74 8.56 14.03
C ARG A 24 1.76 9.44 12.78
N LEU A 25 1.30 8.93 11.64
CA LEU A 25 1.34 9.63 10.36
C LEU A 25 0.20 10.65 10.20
N PHE A 26 -0.97 10.35 10.76
CA PHE A 26 -2.20 11.14 10.65
C PHE A 26 -2.83 11.39 12.03
N PRO A 27 -2.14 12.09 12.94
CA PRO A 27 -2.63 12.30 14.30
C PRO A 27 -3.96 13.05 14.29
N ALA A 28 -4.92 12.56 15.08
CA ALA A 28 -6.27 13.11 15.22
C ALA A 28 -7.11 13.20 13.93
N GLN A 29 -6.72 12.48 12.86
CA GLN A 29 -7.51 12.41 11.63
C GLN A 29 -8.15 11.03 11.49
N PRO A 30 -9.45 10.92 11.22
CA PRO A 30 -10.07 9.63 10.90
C PRO A 30 -9.67 9.18 9.50
N ILE A 31 -9.57 7.86 9.28
CA ILE A 31 -9.39 7.31 7.94
C ILE A 31 -10.67 7.57 7.13
N GLN A 32 -10.53 8.23 5.98
CA GLN A 32 -11.68 8.63 5.17
C GLN A 32 -11.75 7.80 3.90
N PRO A 33 -12.80 6.98 3.68
CA PRO A 33 -12.95 6.25 2.42
C PRO A 33 -13.16 7.19 1.24
N LYS A 34 -12.37 7.00 0.18
CA LYS A 34 -12.51 7.71 -1.10
C LYS A 34 -13.27 6.88 -2.13
N LYS A 35 -12.88 5.61 -2.29
CA LYS A 35 -13.43 4.73 -3.32
C LYS A 35 -13.38 3.27 -2.87
N ALA A 36 -14.50 2.57 -2.97
CA ALA A 36 -14.55 1.12 -2.76
C ALA A 36 -13.72 0.37 -3.81
N LEU A 37 -13.03 -0.68 -3.39
CA LEU A 37 -12.33 -1.62 -4.26
C LEU A 37 -13.22 -2.81 -4.60
N LEU A 38 -12.73 -3.68 -5.49
CA LEU A 38 -13.47 -4.89 -5.91
C LEU A 38 -13.62 -5.90 -4.76
N GLN A 39 -12.64 -5.94 -3.86
CA GLN A 39 -12.67 -6.80 -2.69
C GLN A 39 -13.64 -6.23 -1.64
N PRO A 40 -14.62 -7.02 -1.16
CA PRO A 40 -15.58 -6.56 -0.15
C PRO A 40 -14.90 -5.94 1.08
N GLY A 41 -15.38 -4.75 1.47
CA GLY A 41 -14.87 -4.01 2.63
C GLY A 41 -13.54 -3.30 2.42
N GLN A 42 -12.85 -3.50 1.29
CA GLN A 42 -11.60 -2.79 0.99
C GLN A 42 -11.89 -1.47 0.27
N TYR A 43 -11.12 -0.43 0.58
CA TYR A 43 -11.26 0.88 -0.04
C TYR A 43 -9.93 1.61 -0.17
N ALA A 44 -9.83 2.48 -1.17
CA ALA A 44 -8.81 3.53 -1.19
C ALA A 44 -9.25 4.66 -0.27
N ALA A 45 -8.39 5.10 0.65
CA ALA A 45 -8.65 6.21 1.55
C ALA A 45 -8.27 7.56 0.92
N GLU A 46 -8.74 8.70 1.42
CA GLU A 46 -8.30 10.03 0.97
C GLU A 46 -6.84 10.31 1.34
N GLN A 47 -6.35 9.70 2.41
CA GLN A 47 -4.98 9.83 2.86
C GLN A 47 -3.96 9.24 1.87
N THR A 48 -2.85 9.95 1.71
CA THR A 48 -1.67 9.51 1.00
C THR A 48 -0.42 9.78 1.83
N VAL A 49 0.63 9.01 1.57
CA VAL A 49 1.95 9.20 2.18
C VAL A 49 3.00 9.46 1.11
N THR A 50 4.16 9.94 1.54
CA THR A 50 5.38 9.94 0.73
C THR A 50 6.29 8.85 1.26
N LEU A 51 6.74 7.95 0.39
CA LEU A 51 7.76 6.96 0.74
C LEU A 51 9.13 7.53 0.43
N VAL A 52 10.06 7.48 1.38
CA VAL A 52 11.41 7.99 1.26
C VAL A 52 12.41 6.86 1.45
N GLY A 53 13.07 6.48 0.36
CA GLY A 53 14.16 5.51 0.36
C GLY A 53 15.54 6.18 0.25
N PRO A 54 16.63 5.39 0.35
CA PRO A 54 18.00 5.92 0.30
C PRO A 54 18.34 6.73 -0.95
N LYS A 55 17.70 6.42 -2.10
CA LYS A 55 18.01 7.06 -3.38
C LYS A 55 17.00 8.14 -3.80
N GLY A 56 15.76 8.04 -3.32
CA GLY A 56 14.68 8.88 -3.83
C GLY A 56 13.39 8.72 -3.05
N ARG A 57 12.34 9.38 -3.55
CA ARG A 57 11.02 9.40 -2.91
C ARG A 57 9.89 9.17 -3.91
N LEU A 58 8.79 8.61 -3.41
CA LEU A 58 7.53 8.44 -4.14
C LEU A 58 6.43 9.17 -3.40
N ASN A 59 5.92 10.24 -4.01
CA ASN A 59 4.83 11.02 -3.44
C ASN A 59 3.47 10.38 -3.74
N ASN A 60 2.44 10.79 -3.00
CA ASN A 60 1.04 10.44 -3.25
C ASN A 60 0.77 8.92 -3.27
N VAL A 61 1.46 8.16 -2.42
CA VAL A 61 1.23 6.72 -2.25
C VAL A 61 -0.06 6.51 -1.47
N ARG A 62 -1.02 5.83 -2.08
CA ARG A 62 -2.40 5.72 -1.56
C ARG A 62 -2.46 4.78 -0.36
N LEU A 63 -3.13 5.19 0.71
CA LEU A 63 -3.52 4.29 1.79
C LEU A 63 -4.74 3.45 1.36
N LEU A 64 -4.66 2.13 1.52
CA LEU A 64 -5.80 1.25 1.44
C LEU A 64 -6.28 0.88 2.84
N GLY A 65 -7.60 0.95 3.01
CA GLY A 65 -8.29 0.56 4.24
C GLY A 65 -9.09 -0.73 4.07
N PRO A 66 -9.52 -1.34 5.19
CA PRO A 66 -9.34 -0.87 6.57
C PRO A 66 -7.90 -1.05 7.09
N LEU A 67 -7.60 -0.44 8.24
CA LEU A 67 -6.32 -0.63 8.93
C LEU A 67 -6.10 -2.12 9.24
N ARG A 68 -4.84 -2.56 9.18
CA ARG A 68 -4.42 -3.94 9.38
C ARG A 68 -3.68 -4.12 10.71
N GLN A 69 -3.29 -5.35 11.01
CA GLN A 69 -2.41 -5.62 12.16
C GLN A 69 -0.98 -5.15 11.92
N THR A 70 -0.52 -5.21 10.68
CA THR A 70 0.87 -4.87 10.30
C THR A 70 0.87 -3.96 9.08
N SER A 71 1.75 -2.95 9.10
CA SER A 71 1.97 -2.06 7.97
C SER A 71 2.70 -2.76 6.83
N GLN A 72 2.27 -2.48 5.59
CA GLN A 72 2.80 -3.11 4.39
C GLN A 72 2.77 -2.12 3.22
N VAL A 73 3.89 -2.02 2.51
CA VAL A 73 4.01 -1.24 1.29
C VAL A 73 4.10 -2.19 0.09
N GLU A 74 3.24 -1.96 -0.90
CA GLU A 74 3.24 -2.68 -2.17
C GLU A 74 3.69 -1.74 -3.29
N ILE A 75 4.81 -2.06 -3.92
CA ILE A 75 5.46 -1.23 -4.94
C ILE A 75 5.91 -2.07 -6.13
N SER A 76 6.03 -1.46 -7.30
CA SER A 76 6.59 -2.12 -8.46
C SER A 76 8.12 -2.27 -8.36
N ARG A 77 8.70 -3.11 -9.24
CA ARG A 77 10.16 -3.20 -9.38
C ARG A 77 10.80 -1.87 -9.79
N THR A 78 10.09 -1.03 -10.53
CA THR A 78 10.57 0.30 -10.94
C THR A 78 10.59 1.25 -9.74
N ASP A 79 9.53 1.25 -8.94
CA ASP A 79 9.45 2.02 -7.70
C ASP A 79 10.58 1.66 -6.73
N ALA A 80 10.87 0.37 -6.56
CA ALA A 80 11.96 -0.10 -5.71
C ALA A 80 13.33 0.47 -6.16
N ARG A 81 13.57 0.55 -7.48
CA ARG A 81 14.79 1.18 -8.04
C ARG A 81 14.85 2.69 -7.83
N ILE A 82 13.71 3.38 -7.86
CA ILE A 82 13.63 4.83 -7.58
C ILE A 82 13.97 5.09 -6.11
N LEU A 83 13.39 4.28 -5.22
CA LEU A 83 13.61 4.37 -3.78
C LEU A 83 15.02 3.92 -3.38
N GLY A 84 15.65 3.04 -4.15
CA GLY A 84 16.96 2.48 -3.85
C GLY A 84 16.90 1.34 -2.82
N ILE A 85 15.83 0.55 -2.86
CA ILE A 85 15.64 -0.62 -1.98
C ILE A 85 15.50 -1.91 -2.78
N ALA A 86 15.95 -3.03 -2.21
CA ALA A 86 15.80 -4.36 -2.79
C ALA A 86 14.53 -5.04 -2.23
N ALA A 87 13.36 -4.69 -2.76
CA ALA A 87 12.09 -5.31 -2.37
C ALA A 87 11.91 -6.68 -3.07
N PRO A 88 11.75 -7.80 -2.32
CA PRO A 88 11.54 -9.12 -2.90
C PRO A 88 10.09 -9.29 -3.42
N LEU A 89 9.89 -10.22 -4.36
CA LEU A 89 8.55 -10.63 -4.78
C LEU A 89 7.91 -11.49 -3.69
N ARG A 90 6.73 -11.10 -3.20
CA ARG A 90 6.01 -11.76 -2.12
C ARG A 90 4.50 -11.69 -2.31
N MET A 91 3.79 -12.62 -1.67
CA MET A 91 2.35 -12.52 -1.44
C MET A 91 2.07 -11.55 -0.28
N SER A 92 0.92 -10.87 -0.35
CA SER A 92 0.46 -9.95 0.71
C SER A 92 0.49 -10.66 2.08
N GLY A 93 1.06 -10.01 3.10
CA GLY A 93 1.25 -10.57 4.44
C GLY A 93 2.59 -11.29 4.67
N ASN A 94 3.32 -11.71 3.63
CA ASN A 94 4.64 -12.34 3.81
C ASN A 94 5.78 -11.30 3.81
N LEU A 95 6.02 -10.71 4.99
CA LEU A 95 6.97 -9.62 5.21
C LEU A 95 8.34 -10.06 5.76
N GLN A 96 8.60 -11.36 5.90
CA GLN A 96 9.86 -11.82 6.49
C GLN A 96 11.06 -11.49 5.59
N GLY A 97 12.08 -10.81 6.11
CA GLY A 97 13.26 -10.44 5.32
C GLY A 97 12.98 -9.41 4.22
N THR A 98 11.91 -8.62 4.34
CA THR A 98 11.68 -7.46 3.47
C THR A 98 12.38 -6.22 4.02
N PRO A 99 12.87 -5.29 3.17
CA PRO A 99 13.43 -4.03 3.63
C PRO A 99 12.36 -3.11 4.23
N GLY A 100 12.79 -2.20 5.10
CA GLY A 100 11.97 -1.09 5.58
C GLY A 100 12.06 0.15 4.70
N ILE A 101 11.21 1.14 4.97
CA ILE A 101 11.22 2.46 4.36
C ILE A 101 10.62 3.49 5.32
N ALA A 102 10.99 4.77 5.15
CA ALA A 102 10.44 5.89 5.91
C ALA A 102 9.29 6.57 5.16
#